data_AF-A0A3S5JNP9-F1
#
_entry.id   AF-A0A3S5JNP9-F1
#
_cell.length_a   1.000
_cell.length_b   1.000
_cell.length_c   1.000
_cell.angle_alpha   90.00
_cell.angle_beta   90.00
_cell.angle_gamma   90.00
#
_symmetry.space_group_name_H-M   'P 1'
#
loop_
_entity.id
_entity.type
_entity.pdbx_description
1 polymer ?
#
loop_
_entity_poly.entity_id
_entity_poly.type
_entity_poly.pdbx_seq_one_letter_code
_entity_poly.pdbx_strand_id
1 'polypeptide(L)'
;MKTSKRRKAIDCKLLKESTSYEGYFKYIVTVEDVDGTVSKHPSYGKDMQDAIRRLVRTEHADRVVQVVEKKQHFFVFGLFALCVLIPLLGVVFNQENVNWWLMLPLFSIMIIFLAFELLERFRSKKK
;
A
#
# COMPACT_ATOMS: atom_id res chain seq x y z
N MET A 1 9.36 28.06 -24.13
CA MET A 1 8.37 27.58 -23.13
C MET A 1 8.61 26.09 -22.91
N LYS A 2 9.16 25.68 -21.76
CA LYS A 2 9.46 24.26 -21.47
C LYS A 2 8.15 23.57 -21.07
N THR A 3 7.42 23.02 -22.04
CA THR A 3 6.17 22.29 -21.78
C THR A 3 6.54 21.03 -21.00
N SER A 4 6.36 21.02 -19.67
CA SER A 4 6.51 19.76 -18.92
C SER A 4 5.46 18.81 -19.46
N LYS A 5 5.87 17.73 -20.14
CA LYS A 5 4.96 16.66 -20.53
C LYS A 5 4.35 16.12 -19.24
N ARG A 6 3.07 16.42 -19.01
CA ARG A 6 2.28 15.87 -17.91
C ARG A 6 1.30 14.89 -18.51
N ARG A 7 1.11 13.77 -17.82
CA ARG A 7 0.09 12.78 -18.17
C ARG A 7 -1.28 13.46 -18.17
N LYS A 8 -2.07 13.25 -19.23
CA LYS A 8 -3.35 13.94 -19.44
C LYS A 8 -4.37 12.98 -20.05
N ALA A 9 -5.62 13.09 -19.63
CA ALA A 9 -6.72 12.41 -20.31
C ALA A 9 -7.04 13.17 -21.60
N ILE A 10 -7.07 12.46 -22.74
CA ILE A 10 -7.36 13.03 -24.07
C ILE A 10 -8.84 12.86 -24.41
N ASP A 11 -9.41 11.70 -24.10
CA ASP A 11 -10.77 11.33 -24.51
C ASP A 11 -11.43 10.47 -23.43
N CYS A 12 -12.75 10.58 -23.31
CA CYS A 12 -13.55 9.77 -22.39
C CYS A 12 -14.88 9.43 -23.07
N LYS A 13 -15.10 8.14 -23.33
CA LYS A 13 -16.33 7.65 -23.97
C LYS A 13 -17.14 6.78 -23.05
N LEU A 14 -18.45 6.99 -23.06
CA LEU A 14 -19.42 6.10 -22.43
C LEU A 14 -19.48 4.78 -23.21
N LEU A 15 -19.34 3.65 -22.53
CA LEU A 15 -19.44 2.31 -23.12
C LEU A 15 -20.81 1.68 -22.86
N LYS A 16 -21.18 1.56 -21.59
CA LYS A 16 -22.42 0.89 -21.17
C LYS A 16 -22.82 1.29 -19.76
N GLU A 17 -24.08 1.07 -19.43
CA GLU A 17 -24.54 1.10 -18.05
C GLU A 17 -24.01 -0.11 -17.25
N SER A 18 -23.79 0.09 -15.96
CA SER A 18 -23.31 -0.94 -15.05
C SER A 18 -24.45 -1.86 -14.66
N THR A 19 -24.31 -3.15 -14.95
CA THR A 19 -25.26 -4.19 -14.52
C THR A 19 -25.18 -4.49 -13.02
N SER A 20 -24.06 -4.18 -12.38
CA SER A 20 -23.82 -4.51 -10.98
C SER A 20 -24.20 -3.40 -10.00
N TYR A 21 -24.29 -2.15 -10.48
CA TYR A 21 -24.57 -0.99 -9.65
C TYR A 21 -25.46 -0.03 -10.43
N GLU A 22 -26.68 0.17 -9.95
CA GLU A 22 -27.64 1.08 -10.54
C GLU A 22 -27.13 2.54 -10.51
N GLY A 23 -27.34 3.27 -11.60
CA GLY A 23 -26.88 4.66 -11.75
C GLY A 23 -25.37 4.82 -11.99
N TYR A 24 -24.65 3.73 -12.25
CA TYR A 24 -23.25 3.76 -12.66
C TYR A 24 -23.09 3.44 -14.14
N PHE A 25 -22.11 4.07 -14.75
CA PHE A 25 -21.74 3.84 -16.13
C PHE A 25 -20.28 3.42 -16.25
N LYS A 26 -20.01 2.56 -17.22
CA LYS A 26 -18.66 2.19 -17.65
C LYS A 26 -18.20 3.19 -18.70
N TYR A 27 -17.06 3.81 -18.44
CA TYR A 27 -16.36 4.71 -19.34
C TYR A 27 -15.03 4.11 -19.78
N ILE A 28 -14.58 4.45 -20.99
CA ILE A 28 -13.22 4.20 -21.46
C ILE A 28 -12.49 5.53 -21.49
N VAL A 29 -11.50 5.69 -20.61
CA VAL A 29 -10.66 6.88 -20.53
C VAL A 29 -9.40 6.62 -21.31
N THR A 30 -9.13 7.47 -22.30
CA THR A 30 -7.90 7.43 -23.09
C THR A 30 -6.93 8.45 -22.52
N VAL A 31 -5.76 7.98 -22.07
CA VAL A 31 -4.75 8.79 -21.39
C VAL A 31 -3.49 8.84 -22.24
N GLU A 32 -2.93 10.04 -22.43
CA GLU A 32 -1.58 10.24 -22.96
C GLU A 32 -0.59 10.26 -21.79
N ASP A 33 0.36 9.35 -21.80
CA ASP A 33 1.45 9.37 -20.83
C ASP A 33 2.52 10.39 -21.19
N VAL A 34 3.43 10.65 -20.26
CA VAL A 34 4.56 11.58 -20.41
C VAL A 34 5.44 11.19 -21.60
N ASP A 35 5.52 9.91 -21.92
CA ASP A 35 6.31 9.38 -23.03
C ASP A 35 5.61 9.54 -24.40
N GLY A 36 4.36 10.03 -24.42
CA GLY A 36 3.55 10.15 -25.63
C GLY A 36 2.80 8.86 -25.99
N THR A 37 2.90 7.82 -25.16
CA THR A 37 2.14 6.58 -25.31
C THR A 37 0.67 6.80 -24.95
N VAL A 38 -0.24 6.29 -25.78
CA VAL A 38 -1.69 6.40 -25.54
C VAL A 38 -2.21 5.07 -25.00
N SER A 39 -2.75 5.09 -23.78
CA SER A 39 -3.35 3.93 -23.13
C SER A 39 -4.84 4.12 -22.90
N LYS A 40 -5.60 3.02 -22.92
CA LYS A 40 -7.05 3.01 -22.67
C LYS A 40 -7.34 2.29 -21.37
N HIS A 41 -7.99 2.98 -20.43
CA HIS A 41 -8.32 2.44 -19.12
C HIS A 41 -9.84 2.44 -18.90
N PRO A 42 -10.45 1.27 -18.64
CA PRO A 42 -11.85 1.23 -18.25
C PRO A 42 -12.02 1.77 -16.82
N SER A 43 -12.99 2.65 -16.61
CA SER A 43 -13.33 3.16 -15.29
C SER A 43 -14.85 3.26 -15.12
N TYR A 44 -15.33 3.07 -13.89
CA TYR A 44 -16.75 3.18 -13.56
C TYR A 44 -17.01 4.46 -12.78
N GLY A 45 -18.05 5.19 -13.13
CA GLY A 45 -18.46 6.41 -12.43
C GLY A 45 -19.94 6.71 -12.65
N LYS A 46 -20.50 7.58 -11.81
CA LYS A 46 -21.86 8.11 -12.03
C LYS A 46 -21.89 9.08 -13.22
N ASP A 47 -20.80 9.81 -13.40
CA ASP A 47 -20.55 10.70 -14.54
C ASP A 47 -19.10 10.52 -15.05
N MET A 48 -18.76 11.19 -16.15
CA MET A 48 -17.41 11.13 -16.73
C MET A 48 -16.33 11.66 -15.76
N GLN A 49 -16.66 12.67 -14.95
CA GLN A 49 -15.70 13.29 -14.04
C GLN A 49 -15.36 12.38 -12.85
N ASP A 50 -16.37 11.70 -12.30
CA ASP A 50 -16.25 10.69 -11.25
C ASP A 50 -15.45 9.49 -11.77
N ALA A 51 -15.73 9.03 -12.99
CA ALA A 51 -14.96 7.95 -13.61
C ALA A 51 -13.46 8.30 -13.75
N ILE A 52 -13.14 9.53 -14.19
CA ILE A 52 -11.75 9.99 -14.28
C ILE A 52 -11.13 10.12 -12.87
N ARG A 53 -11.85 10.70 -11.91
CA ARG A 53 -11.38 10.87 -10.53
C ARG A 53 -11.06 9.52 -9.89
N ARG A 54 -11.88 8.51 -10.13
CA ARG A 54 -11.67 7.15 -9.64
C ARG A 54 -10.45 6.50 -10.27
N LEU A 55 -10.27 6.66 -11.58
CA LEU A 55 -9.08 6.15 -12.27
C LEU A 55 -7.79 6.72 -11.68
N VAL A 56 -7.75 8.03 -11.45
CA VAL A 56 -6.60 8.70 -10.82
C VAL A 56 -6.39 8.20 -9.39
N ARG A 57 -7.48 8.01 -8.62
CA ARG A 57 -7.41 7.51 -7.26
C ARG A 57 -6.88 6.08 -7.20
N THR A 58 -7.30 5.19 -8.10
CA THR A 58 -6.81 3.81 -8.16
C THR A 58 -5.32 3.78 -8.50
N GLU A 59 -4.87 4.56 -9.47
CA GLU A 59 -3.45 4.60 -9.82
C GLU A 59 -2.56 5.19 -8.70
N HIS A 60 -3.06 6.20 -7.99
CA HIS A 60 -2.37 6.71 -6.81
C HIS A 60 -2.30 5.67 -5.70
N ALA A 61 -3.38 4.93 -5.47
CA ALA A 61 -3.39 3.83 -4.51
C ALA A 61 -2.38 2.75 -4.91
N ASP A 62 -2.35 2.32 -6.17
CA ASP A 62 -1.41 1.33 -6.68
C ASP A 62 0.05 1.78 -6.51
N ARG A 63 0.34 3.05 -6.79
CA ARG A 63 1.67 3.62 -6.58
C ARG A 63 2.06 3.64 -5.10
N VAL A 64 1.13 3.99 -4.21
CA VAL A 64 1.38 3.97 -2.76
C VAL A 64 1.63 2.54 -2.30
N VAL A 65 0.83 1.57 -2.74
CA VAL A 65 1.01 0.15 -2.41
C VAL A 65 2.39 -0.32 -2.85
N GLN A 66 2.82 -0.04 -4.08
CA GLN A 66 4.16 -0.41 -4.58
C GLN A 66 5.30 0.20 -3.74
N VAL A 67 5.15 1.46 -3.32
CA VAL A 67 6.16 2.14 -2.48
C VAL A 67 6.17 1.56 -1.06
N VAL A 68 4.98 1.28 -0.51
CA VAL A 68 4.81 0.68 0.81
C VAL A 68 5.39 -0.73 0.83
N GLU A 69 5.02 -1.60 -0.09
CA GLU A 69 5.56 -2.97 -0.18
C GLU A 69 7.08 -2.96 -0.25
N LYS A 70 7.67 -2.08 -1.07
CA LYS A 70 9.12 -1.96 -1.19
C LYS A 70 9.80 -1.46 0.09
N LYS A 71 9.19 -0.51 0.81
CA LYS A 71 9.76 0.07 2.04
C LYS A 71 9.39 -0.69 3.32
N GLN A 72 8.32 -1.47 3.30
CA GLN A 72 7.81 -2.20 4.46
C GLN A 72 8.82 -3.22 4.94
N HIS A 73 9.47 -3.95 4.03
CA HIS A 73 10.54 -4.88 4.40
C HIS A 73 11.69 -4.20 5.15
N PHE A 74 12.08 -2.99 4.71
CA PHE A 74 13.14 -2.23 5.36
C PHE A 74 12.72 -1.71 6.74
N PHE A 75 11.47 -1.25 6.87
CA PHE A 75 10.92 -0.79 8.15
C PHE A 75 10.83 -1.92 9.18
N VAL A 76 10.30 -3.08 8.77
CA VAL A 76 10.20 -4.27 9.63
C VAL A 76 11.59 -4.76 10.04
N PHE A 77 12.55 -4.78 9.11
CA PHE A 77 13.92 -5.16 9.41
C PHE A 77 14.60 -4.18 10.40
N GLY A 78 14.39 -2.88 10.23
CA GLY A 78 14.89 -1.86 11.16
C GLY A 78 14.32 -2.00 12.57
N LEU A 79 13.01 -2.25 12.69
CA LEU A 79 12.35 -2.52 13.98
C LEU A 79 12.95 -3.77 14.66
N PHE A 80 13.12 -4.85 13.90
CA PHE A 80 13.72 -6.09 14.39
C PHE A 80 15.15 -5.87 14.88
N ALA A 81 15.98 -5.17 14.10
CA ALA A 81 17.35 -4.86 14.48
C ALA A 81 17.42 -4.02 15.77
N LEU A 82 16.53 -3.05 15.94
CA LEU A 82 16.44 -2.23 17.15
C LEU A 82 16.09 -3.08 18.39
N CYS A 83 15.15 -4.02 18.26
CA CYS A 83 14.78 -4.92 19.35
C CYS A 83 15.90 -5.90 19.75
N VAL A 84 16.85 -6.20 18.87
CA VAL A 84 18.05 -7.01 19.18
C VAL A 84 19.18 -6.13 19.74
N LEU A 85 19.34 -4.92 19.23
CA LEU A 85 20.38 -3.98 19.66
C LEU A 85 20.20 -3.50 21.10
N ILE A 86 18.95 -3.24 21.53
CA ILE A 86 18.67 -2.75 22.90
C ILE A 86 19.16 -3.73 23.98
N PRO A 87 18.82 -5.04 23.95
CA PRO A 87 19.36 -6.03 24.87
C PRO A 87 20.89 -6.14 24.79
N LEU A 88 21.44 -6.16 23.57
CA LEU A 88 22.88 -6.31 23.34
C LEU A 88 23.68 -5.17 24.00
N LEU A 89 23.28 -3.92 23.76
CA LEU A 89 23.91 -2.76 24.38
C LEU A 89 23.74 -2.79 25.90
N GLY A 90 22.55 -3.17 26.39
CA GLY A 90 22.30 -3.28 27.83
C GLY A 90 23.25 -4.24 28.54
N VAL A 91 23.57 -5.39 27.94
CA VAL A 91 24.53 -6.37 28.47
C VAL A 91 25.97 -5.85 28.44
N VAL A 92 26.37 -5.16 27.38
CA VAL A 92 27.73 -4.60 27.26
C VAL A 92 27.98 -3.48 28.28
N PHE A 93 27.00 -2.60 28.51
CA PHE A 93 27.13 -1.46 29.41
C PHE A 93 26.83 -1.77 30.89
N ASN A 94 26.06 -2.82 31.20
CA ASN A 94 25.69 -3.18 32.58
C ASN A 94 26.17 -4.61 32.93
N GLN A 95 27.46 -4.79 33.16
CA GLN A 95 28.04 -6.10 33.46
C GLN A 95 27.67 -6.66 34.85
N GLU A 96 27.29 -5.80 35.80
CA GLU A 96 27.05 -6.21 37.20
C GLU A 96 25.57 -6.51 37.52
N ASN A 97 24.63 -5.97 36.74
CA ASN A 97 23.18 -6.12 36.98
C ASN A 97 22.45 -6.36 35.66
N VAL A 98 22.50 -7.60 35.19
CA VAL A 98 21.74 -8.02 34.02
C VAL A 98 20.27 -8.19 34.43
N ASN A 99 19.53 -7.09 34.43
CA ASN A 99 18.11 -7.09 34.78
C ASN A 99 17.30 -7.85 33.72
N TRP A 100 16.46 -8.79 34.15
CA TRP A 100 15.60 -9.62 33.29
C TRP A 100 14.76 -8.78 32.29
N TRP A 101 14.45 -7.55 32.67
CA TRP A 101 13.64 -6.61 31.88
C TRP A 101 14.26 -6.27 30.52
N LEU A 102 15.57 -6.48 30.32
CA LEU A 102 16.23 -6.35 29.02
C LEU A 102 15.74 -7.36 27.97
N MET A 103 15.12 -8.46 28.38
CA MET A 103 14.56 -9.47 27.46
C MET A 103 13.12 -9.18 27.01
N LEU A 104 12.43 -8.21 27.63
CA LEU A 104 11.06 -7.82 27.26
C LEU A 104 10.83 -7.52 25.76
N PRO A 105 11.70 -6.80 25.04
CA PRO A 105 11.48 -6.52 23.62
C PRO A 105 11.57 -7.77 22.73
N LEU A 106 12.27 -8.83 23.14
CA LEU A 106 12.32 -10.09 22.40
C LEU A 106 11.01 -10.87 22.56
N PHE A 107 10.47 -10.94 23.79
CA PHE A 107 9.19 -11.59 24.04
C PHE A 107 8.01 -10.88 23.38
N SER A 108 8.02 -9.54 23.35
CA SER A 108 6.94 -8.77 22.73
C SER A 108 6.84 -9.03 21.22
N ILE A 109 7.96 -9.14 20.51
CA ILE A 109 8.00 -9.50 19.09
C ILE A 109 7.43 -10.90 18.85
N MET A 110 7.81 -11.87 19.68
CA MET A 110 7.34 -13.26 19.54
C MET A 110 5.81 -13.36 19.69
N ILE A 111 5.25 -12.60 20.64
CA ILE A 111 3.80 -12.51 20.85
C ILE A 111 3.11 -11.83 19.65
N ILE A 112 3.69 -10.77 19.08
CA ILE A 112 3.12 -10.07 17.92
C ILE A 112 3.07 -10.99 16.70
N PHE A 113 4.13 -11.74 16.42
CA PHE A 113 4.14 -12.70 15.32
C PHE A 113 3.11 -13.81 15.52
N LEU A 114 3.01 -14.35 16.73
CA LEU A 114 2.03 -15.39 17.05
C LEU A 114 0.58 -14.87 16.95
N ALA A 115 0.34 -13.63 17.38
CA ALA A 115 -0.96 -12.98 17.21
C ALA A 115 -1.31 -12.73 15.74
N PHE A 116 -0.33 -12.37 14.91
CA PHE A 116 -0.51 -12.16 13.48
C PHE A 116 -0.90 -13.46 12.77
N GLU A 117 -0.18 -14.55 13.04
CA GLU A 117 -0.47 -15.88 12.46
C GLU A 117 -1.85 -16.40 12.90
N LEU A 118 -2.21 -16.18 14.16
CA LEU A 118 -3.53 -16.53 14.69
C LEU A 118 -4.64 -15.74 13.99
N LEU A 119 -4.43 -14.45 13.73
CA LEU A 119 -5.37 -13.58 13.04
C LEU A 119 -5.54 -13.95 11.55
N GLU A 120 -4.45 -14.30 10.87
CA GLU A 120 -4.52 -14.83 9.51
C GLU A 120 -5.30 -16.13 9.44
N ARG A 121 -5.10 -17.04 10.41
CA ARG A 121 -5.87 -18.28 10.52
C ARG A 121 -7.37 -18.02 10.68
N PHE A 122 -7.75 -17.01 11.46
CA PHE A 122 -9.15 -16.59 11.57
C PHE A 122 -9.70 -15.98 10.27
N ARG A 123 -8.90 -15.17 9.56
CA ARG A 123 -9.29 -14.58 8.27
C ARG A 123 -9.49 -15.64 7.19
N SER A 124 -8.61 -16.66 7.15
CA SER A 124 -8.70 -17.77 6.19
C SER A 124 -9.93 -18.64 6.37
N LYS A 125 -10.46 -18.77 7.61
CA LYS A 125 -11.70 -19.53 7.86
C LYS A 125 -12.99 -18.79 7.46
N LYS A 126 -12.90 -17.48 7.23
CA LYS A 126 -14.06 -16.62 6.93
C LYS A 126 -14.24 -16.35 5.44
N LYS A 127 -13.33 -16.82 4.60
CA LYS A 127 -13.32 -16.71 3.15
C LYS A 127 -13.71 -18.05 2.55
#